data_AF-A0A177NJ45-F1
#
_entry.id   AF-A0A177NJ45-F1
#
_cell.length_a   1.000
_cell.length_b   1.000
_cell.length_c   1.000
_cell.angle_alpha   90.00
_cell.angle_beta   90.00
_cell.angle_gamma   90.00
#
_symmetry.space_group_name_H-M   'P 1'
#
loop_
_entity.id
_entity.type
_entity.pdbx_description
1 polymer ?
#
loop_
_entity_poly.entity_id
_entity_poly.type
_entity_poly.pdbx_seq_one_letter_code
_entity_poly.pdbx_strand_id
1 'polypeptide(L)'
;MTLITQPNVSAIQAETSTVRYLNHYRCPYCQTEWEDEWDCACNDRCPHCNKEIEPYESSLIDCGSAETGSPVEAPSLAKVPAKGMNRLFVVSYEIDYVHRVSVGITADSPEAAQQIAEQAFNDATIWDDTVAMPLLSDEYHESGDESLLWECVAVEQWPEPDHSVRQLKKEQAAMRVCRGLVEAYQQGKANGGSVDWENLDPLIPVALQALGKTALENKS
;
A
#
# COMPACT_ATOMS: atom_id res chain seq x y z
N MET A 1 -52.16 2.03 31.45
CA MET A 1 -51.15 1.04 31.87
C MET A 1 -51.31 -0.18 30.98
N THR A 2 -50.48 -0.27 29.95
CA THR A 2 -50.26 -1.51 29.21
C THR A 2 -48.79 -1.48 28.80
N LEU A 3 -47.97 -2.25 29.51
CA LEU A 3 -46.54 -2.40 29.26
C LEU A 3 -46.38 -3.32 28.06
N ILE A 4 -45.78 -2.80 26.98
CA ILE A 4 -45.33 -3.62 25.85
C ILE A 4 -43.83 -3.83 26.05
N THR A 5 -43.49 -5.05 26.44
CA THR A 5 -42.13 -5.52 26.66
C THR A 5 -41.40 -5.61 25.32
N GLN A 6 -40.27 -4.91 25.19
CA GLN A 6 -39.37 -5.02 24.04
C GLN A 6 -38.66 -6.39 24.08
N PRO A 7 -38.49 -7.08 22.94
CA PRO A 7 -37.61 -8.25 22.88
C PRO A 7 -36.14 -7.80 22.92
N ASN A 8 -35.42 -8.44 23.85
CA ASN A 8 -33.98 -8.38 24.10
C ASN A 8 -33.19 -8.55 22.79
N VAL A 9 -32.56 -7.47 22.31
CA VAL A 9 -31.59 -7.54 21.22
C VAL A 9 -30.30 -8.09 21.80
N SER A 10 -30.10 -9.40 21.63
CA SER A 10 -28.86 -10.08 21.93
C SER A 10 -27.72 -9.37 21.20
N ALA A 11 -26.79 -8.81 21.95
CA ALA A 11 -25.57 -8.21 21.42
C ALA A 11 -24.81 -9.29 20.64
N ILE A 12 -24.87 -9.20 19.31
CA ILE A 12 -23.90 -9.87 18.44
C ILE A 12 -22.63 -9.05 18.63
N GLN A 13 -21.75 -9.51 19.52
CA GLN A 13 -20.37 -9.08 19.52
C GLN A 13 -19.79 -9.52 18.18
N ALA A 14 -19.73 -8.56 17.24
CA ALA A 14 -18.84 -8.69 16.11
C ALA A 14 -17.43 -8.61 16.69
N GLU A 15 -16.79 -9.77 16.84
CA GLU A 15 -15.36 -9.86 17.09
C GLU A 15 -14.67 -9.27 15.86
N THR A 16 -14.41 -7.96 15.89
CA THR A 16 -13.52 -7.31 14.95
C THR A 16 -12.10 -7.75 15.32
N SER A 17 -11.62 -8.81 14.68
CA SER A 17 -10.21 -9.17 14.69
C SER A 17 -9.42 -8.03 14.04
N THR A 18 -8.97 -7.06 14.84
CA THR A 18 -8.13 -5.96 14.36
C THR A 18 -6.73 -6.50 14.14
N VAL A 19 -6.42 -6.80 12.88
CA VAL A 19 -5.07 -7.14 12.45
C VAL A 19 -4.15 -5.97 12.79
N ARG A 20 -3.09 -6.21 13.57
CA ARG A 20 -2.05 -5.22 13.88
C ARG A 20 -0.72 -5.65 13.27
N TYR A 21 0.08 -4.69 12.85
CA TYR A 21 1.38 -4.84 12.22
C TYR A 21 2.45 -4.25 13.13
N LEU A 22 3.55 -4.97 13.33
CA LEU A 22 4.80 -4.44 13.87
C LEU A 22 5.63 -3.96 12.69
N ASN A 23 5.72 -2.66 12.54
CA ASN A 23 6.47 -2.02 11.47
C ASN A 23 7.92 -1.84 11.94
N HIS A 24 8.88 -2.34 11.17
CA HIS A 24 10.31 -2.18 11.43
C HIS A 24 10.85 -1.10 10.49
N TYR A 25 11.48 -0.08 11.07
CA TYR A 25 11.99 1.08 10.36
C TYR A 25 13.52 1.16 10.49
N ARG A 26 14.17 1.62 9.42
CA ARG A 26 15.60 1.90 9.40
C ARG A 26 15.83 3.20 8.64
N CYS A 27 16.27 4.23 9.34
CA CYS A 27 16.59 5.50 8.71
C CYS A 27 17.86 5.37 7.86
N PRO A 28 17.83 5.59 6.53
CA PRO A 28 19.01 5.45 5.68
C PRO A 28 20.03 6.57 5.93
N TYR A 29 19.61 7.70 6.51
CA TYR A 29 20.44 8.88 6.75
C TYR A 29 21.27 8.78 8.02
N CYS A 30 20.66 8.37 9.12
CA CYS A 30 21.31 8.33 10.43
C CYS A 30 21.44 6.92 11.01
N GLN A 31 20.98 5.90 10.28
CA GLN A 31 21.07 4.47 10.65
C GLN A 31 20.34 4.13 11.95
N THR A 32 19.46 5.00 12.44
CA THR A 32 18.58 4.70 13.59
C THR A 32 17.53 3.69 13.15
N GLU A 33 17.36 2.66 13.97
CA GLU A 33 16.32 1.63 13.81
C GLU A 33 15.32 1.77 14.95
N TRP A 34 14.04 1.57 14.62
CA TRP A 34 12.97 1.53 15.61
C TRP A 34 11.81 0.69 15.07
N GLU A 35 10.88 0.38 15.96
CA GLU A 35 9.72 -0.43 15.67
C GLU A 35 8.48 0.25 16.26
N ASP A 36 7.34 0.11 15.58
CA ASP A 36 6.07 0.65 16.07
C ASP A 36 4.87 -0.21 15.65
N GLU A 37 3.82 -0.19 16.46
CA GLU A 37 2.60 -0.99 16.25
C GLU A 37 1.50 -0.16 15.62
N TRP A 38 1.03 -0.58 14.44
CA TRP A 38 -0.02 0.09 13.69
C TRP A 38 -1.05 -0.91 13.18
N ASP A 39 -2.24 -0.45 12.81
CA ASP A 39 -3.23 -1.24 12.08
C ASP A 39 -2.89 -1.40 10.58
N CYS A 40 -1.87 -0.68 10.10
CA CYS A 40 -1.35 -0.66 8.74
C CYS A 40 0.19 -0.56 8.68
N ALA A 41 0.77 -0.89 7.54
CA ALA A 41 2.17 -0.56 7.23
C ALA A 41 2.26 0.93 6.86
N CYS A 42 2.44 1.77 7.88
CA CYS A 42 2.34 3.23 7.77
C CYS A 42 3.72 3.89 7.99
N ASN A 43 3.98 5.01 7.32
CA ASN A 43 5.24 5.75 7.44
C ASN A 43 5.38 6.36 8.83
N ASP A 44 6.62 6.47 9.32
CA ASP A 44 6.89 7.09 10.62
C ASP A 44 8.10 8.04 10.57
N ARG A 45 8.20 8.96 11.53
CA ARG A 45 9.29 9.93 11.61
C ARG A 45 10.44 9.37 12.45
N CYS A 46 11.62 9.32 11.85
CA CYS A 46 12.83 8.90 12.53
C CYS A 46 13.03 9.70 13.83
N PRO A 47 13.17 9.05 14.99
CA PRO A 47 13.26 9.74 16.27
C PRO A 47 14.54 10.59 16.42
N HIS A 48 15.54 10.36 15.57
CA HIS A 48 16.82 11.09 15.61
C HIS A 48 16.87 12.27 14.63
N CYS A 49 16.48 12.09 13.37
CA CYS A 49 16.58 13.14 12.34
C CYS A 49 15.24 13.68 11.85
N ASN A 50 14.12 13.17 12.38
CA ASN A 50 12.74 13.56 12.07
C ASN A 50 12.33 13.44 10.59
N LYS A 51 13.15 12.76 9.78
CA LYS A 51 12.83 12.40 8.40
C LYS A 51 11.75 11.34 8.39
N GLU A 52 10.82 11.45 7.45
CA GLU A 52 9.79 10.46 7.22
C GLU A 52 10.41 9.22 6.57
N ILE A 53 10.18 8.06 7.17
CA ILE A 53 10.77 6.78 6.80
C ILE A 53 9.63 5.76 6.71
N GLU A 54 9.56 5.07 5.59
CA GLU A 54 8.65 3.94 5.42
C GLU A 54 9.22 2.69 6.11
N PRO A 55 8.37 1.78 6.61
CA PRO A 55 8.87 0.53 7.20
C PRO A 55 9.48 -0.35 6.11
N TYR A 56 10.65 -0.94 6.39
CA TYR A 56 11.29 -1.88 5.48
C TYR A 56 10.70 -3.29 5.60
N GLU A 57 10.08 -3.60 6.74
CA GLU A 57 9.41 -4.85 7.05
C GLU A 57 8.21 -4.59 7.96
N SER A 58 7.11 -5.30 7.73
CA SER A 58 5.90 -5.23 8.55
C SER A 58 5.45 -6.64 8.90
N SER A 59 5.60 -7.01 10.16
CA SER A 59 5.25 -8.34 10.67
C SER A 59 3.83 -8.33 11.23
N LEU A 60 3.03 -9.34 10.93
CA LEU A 60 1.70 -9.49 11.55
C LEU A 60 1.86 -9.84 13.03
N ILE A 61 1.29 -9.02 13.90
CA ILE A 61 1.21 -9.29 15.33
C ILE A 61 -0.03 -10.14 15.57
N ASP A 62 0.13 -11.47 15.54
CA ASP A 62 -0.85 -12.34 16.19
C ASP A 62 -0.71 -12.17 17.71
N CYS A 63 -1.83 -12.06 18.42
CA CYS A 63 -1.83 -11.88 19.87
C CYS A 63 -1.35 -13.18 20.56
N GLY A 64 -0.02 -13.36 20.65
CA GLY A 64 0.59 -14.56 21.22
C GLY A 64 2.13 -14.62 21.15
N SER A 65 2.78 -14.12 22.20
CA SER A 65 4.11 -14.47 22.74
C SER A 65 5.41 -14.18 21.94
N ALA A 66 6.08 -13.10 22.36
CA ALA A 66 7.47 -12.95 22.84
C ALA A 66 8.61 -13.89 22.38
N GLU A 67 9.70 -13.35 21.79
CA GLU A 67 11.01 -13.04 22.44
C GLU A 67 12.19 -12.86 21.44
N THR A 68 12.86 -11.70 21.54
CA THR A 68 14.32 -11.38 21.53
C THR A 68 15.33 -11.87 20.46
N GLY A 69 16.18 -10.94 19.99
CA GLY A 69 17.58 -11.21 19.59
C GLY A 69 18.32 -10.06 18.87
N SER A 70 19.41 -9.56 19.46
CA SER A 70 20.24 -8.39 19.05
C SER A 70 21.46 -8.74 18.14
N PRO A 71 22.29 -7.74 17.68
CA PRO A 71 22.96 -7.73 16.35
C PRO A 71 24.48 -8.07 16.35
N VAL A 72 25.07 -8.23 15.15
CA VAL A 72 26.53 -8.40 14.96
C VAL A 72 27.08 -7.50 13.83
N GLU A 73 28.16 -6.79 14.15
CA GLU A 73 28.92 -5.80 13.36
C GLU A 73 29.61 -6.33 12.09
N ALA A 74 29.92 -5.42 11.16
CA ALA A 74 30.73 -5.65 9.95
C ALA A 74 32.06 -4.87 9.98
N PRO A 75 33.17 -5.38 9.38
CA PRO A 75 34.37 -4.59 9.15
C PRO A 75 34.55 -4.15 7.68
N SER A 76 35.17 -2.98 7.54
CA SER A 76 35.45 -2.25 6.31
C SER A 76 36.76 -2.68 5.62
N LEU A 77 36.89 -2.46 4.30
CA LEU A 77 38.19 -2.27 3.64
C LEU A 77 38.12 -1.57 2.26
N ALA A 78 38.74 -0.38 2.24
CA ALA A 78 39.43 0.38 1.18
C ALA A 78 39.10 0.21 -0.33
N LYS A 79 38.83 1.37 -0.97
CA LYS A 79 38.68 1.60 -2.42
C LYS A 79 40.03 1.87 -3.14
N VAL A 80 40.14 1.39 -4.38
CA VAL A 80 41.12 1.80 -5.41
C VAL A 80 40.32 2.26 -6.66
N PRO A 81 40.71 3.34 -7.38
CA PRO A 81 39.83 3.92 -8.40
C PRO A 81 40.04 3.28 -9.77
N ALA A 82 38.96 2.79 -10.39
CA ALA A 82 38.96 2.37 -11.79
C ALA A 82 38.22 3.39 -12.67
N LYS A 83 38.94 3.87 -13.68
CA LYS A 83 38.48 4.77 -14.74
C LYS A 83 37.54 3.99 -15.67
N GLY A 84 36.28 4.45 -15.80
CA GLY A 84 35.32 3.92 -16.78
C GLY A 84 34.26 2.93 -16.25
N MET A 85 33.93 2.97 -14.97
CA MET A 85 32.78 2.22 -14.44
C MET A 85 31.52 3.06 -14.54
N ASN A 86 30.47 2.56 -15.21
CA ASN A 86 29.12 3.13 -15.10
C ASN A 86 28.77 3.15 -13.61
N ARG A 87 28.73 4.34 -13.02
CA ARG A 87 28.35 4.53 -11.61
C ARG A 87 26.82 4.47 -11.55
N LEU A 88 26.30 3.73 -10.58
CA LEU A 88 24.87 3.70 -10.30
C LEU A 88 24.53 4.87 -9.38
N PHE A 89 23.37 5.46 -9.59
CA PHE A 89 22.84 6.53 -8.77
C PHE A 89 21.36 6.27 -8.50
N VAL A 90 20.92 6.59 -7.29
CA VAL A 90 19.50 6.76 -6.96
C VAL A 90 19.23 8.26 -6.98
N VAL A 91 18.23 8.67 -7.75
CA VAL A 91 17.82 10.07 -7.89
C VAL A 91 16.39 10.18 -7.42
N SER A 92 16.15 11.07 -6.47
CA SER A 92 14.84 11.31 -5.87
C SER A 92 14.50 12.79 -5.96
N TYR A 93 13.21 13.11 -5.94
CA TYR A 93 12.76 14.47 -5.73
C TYR A 93 11.57 14.49 -4.76
N GLU A 94 11.43 15.59 -4.03
CA GLU A 94 10.29 15.88 -3.16
C GLU A 94 9.60 17.15 -3.66
N ILE A 95 8.26 17.16 -3.64
CA ILE A 95 7.42 18.30 -4.01
C ILE A 95 6.22 18.39 -3.07
N ASP A 96 5.89 19.60 -2.64
CA ASP A 96 4.72 19.89 -1.82
C ASP A 96 3.43 19.75 -2.64
N TYR A 97 2.47 18.99 -2.11
CA TYR A 97 1.18 18.77 -2.75
C TYR A 97 0.02 19.04 -1.80
N VAL A 98 -1.12 19.43 -2.38
CA VAL A 98 -2.42 19.53 -1.72
C VAL A 98 -3.25 18.32 -2.14
N HIS A 99 -3.62 17.50 -1.16
CA HIS A 99 -4.62 16.45 -1.31
C HIS A 99 -6.01 17.05 -1.14
N ARG A 100 -6.84 16.99 -2.18
CA ARG A 100 -8.20 17.52 -2.19
C ARG A 100 -9.20 16.41 -2.48
N VAL A 101 -10.05 16.18 -1.49
CA VAL A 101 -11.06 15.12 -1.52
C VAL A 101 -12.43 15.77 -1.46
N SER A 102 -13.33 15.33 -2.33
CA SER A 102 -14.72 15.77 -2.35
C SER A 102 -15.63 14.55 -2.22
N VAL A 103 -16.58 14.60 -1.28
CA VAL A 103 -17.60 13.56 -1.08
C VAL A 103 -18.99 14.15 -1.21
N GLY A 104 -19.95 13.33 -1.65
CA GLY A 104 -21.36 13.72 -1.68
C GLY A 104 -21.98 13.50 -0.31
N ILE A 105 -22.63 14.52 0.26
CA ILE A 105 -23.33 14.39 1.55
C ILE A 105 -24.72 15.00 1.44
N THR A 106 -25.72 14.24 1.88
CA THR A 106 -27.08 14.75 2.06
C THR A 106 -27.27 15.12 3.53
N ALA A 107 -27.53 16.39 3.80
CA ALA A 107 -27.78 16.90 5.15
C ALA A 107 -28.72 18.11 5.12
N ASP A 108 -29.31 18.42 6.28
CA ASP A 108 -30.26 19.53 6.41
C ASP A 108 -29.58 20.92 6.42
N SER A 109 -28.26 20.98 6.66
CA SER A 109 -27.46 22.22 6.62
C SER A 109 -26.00 21.96 6.23
N PRO A 110 -25.25 23.00 5.79
CA PRO A 110 -23.81 22.89 5.53
C PRO A 110 -23.00 22.42 6.74
N GLU A 111 -23.34 22.87 7.95
CA GLU A 111 -22.65 22.51 9.18
C GLU A 111 -22.89 21.03 9.53
N ALA A 112 -24.12 20.54 9.34
CA ALA A 112 -24.43 19.12 9.50
C ALA A 112 -23.67 18.27 8.46
N ALA A 113 -23.59 18.73 7.20
CA ALA A 113 -22.81 18.05 6.17
C ALA A 113 -21.32 17.98 6.54
N GLN A 114 -20.76 19.07 7.06
CA GLN A 114 -19.37 19.11 7.51
C GLN A 114 -19.12 18.14 8.68
N GLN A 115 -20.01 18.09 9.67
CA GLN A 115 -19.89 17.16 10.79
C GLN A 115 -19.95 15.70 10.36
N ILE A 116 -20.82 15.38 9.39
CA ILE A 116 -20.90 14.03 8.80
C ILE A 116 -19.58 13.68 8.09
N ALA A 117 -19.01 14.60 7.31
CA ALA A 117 -17.73 14.39 6.63
C ALA A 117 -16.59 14.19 7.63
N GLU A 118 -16.49 15.06 8.63
CA GLU A 118 -15.44 15.03 9.65
C GLU A 118 -15.50 13.73 10.47
N GLN A 119 -16.70 13.28 10.84
CA GLN A 119 -16.86 12.01 11.52
C GLN A 119 -16.42 10.84 10.65
N ALA A 120 -16.84 10.79 9.37
CA ALA A 120 -16.42 9.75 8.44
C ALA A 120 -14.91 9.75 8.19
N PHE A 121 -14.26 10.93 8.20
CA PHE A 121 -12.80 11.04 8.09
C PHE A 121 -12.13 10.43 9.33
N ASN A 122 -12.60 10.79 10.53
CA ASN A 122 -12.06 10.29 11.79
C ASN A 122 -12.28 8.78 11.96
N ASP A 123 -13.38 8.25 11.42
CA ASP A 123 -13.71 6.82 11.42
C ASP A 123 -13.02 6.07 10.26
N ALA A 124 -12.24 6.77 9.42
CA ALA A 124 -11.56 6.24 8.24
C ALA A 124 -12.49 5.63 7.17
N THR A 125 -13.78 5.99 7.15
CA THR A 125 -14.78 5.48 6.19
C THR A 125 -15.12 6.46 5.06
N ILE A 126 -14.58 7.69 5.09
CA ILE A 126 -14.87 8.73 4.09
C ILE A 126 -14.46 8.31 2.65
N TRP A 127 -13.61 7.30 2.53
CA TRP A 127 -13.04 6.78 1.28
C TRP A 127 -13.81 5.61 0.67
N ASP A 128 -14.84 5.10 1.36
CA ASP A 128 -15.49 3.82 1.03
C ASP A 128 -16.37 3.85 -0.24
N ASP A 129 -16.53 5.01 -0.87
CA ASP A 129 -17.37 5.23 -2.06
C ASP A 129 -18.77 4.59 -1.96
N THR A 130 -19.50 4.96 -0.90
CA THR A 130 -20.82 4.37 -0.63
C THR A 130 -21.92 5.14 -1.35
N VAL A 131 -23.07 4.50 -1.58
CA VAL A 131 -24.24 5.18 -2.17
C VAL A 131 -24.71 6.38 -1.34
N ALA A 132 -24.56 6.32 -0.01
CA ALA A 132 -24.96 7.40 0.90
C ALA A 132 -23.93 8.55 0.96
N MET A 133 -22.66 8.22 0.73
CA MET A 133 -21.54 9.16 0.71
C MET A 133 -20.60 8.81 -0.45
N PRO A 134 -20.97 9.15 -1.70
CA PRO A 134 -20.16 8.81 -2.87
C PRO A 134 -18.87 9.63 -2.88
N LEU A 135 -17.76 9.00 -3.26
CA LEU A 135 -16.50 9.69 -3.47
C LEU A 135 -16.57 10.43 -4.82
N LEU A 136 -16.60 11.76 -4.78
CA LEU A 136 -16.78 12.59 -5.98
C LEU A 136 -15.46 12.92 -6.65
N SER A 137 -14.42 13.17 -5.84
CA SER A 137 -13.07 13.42 -6.34
C SER A 137 -12.03 13.06 -5.28
N ASP A 138 -10.91 12.53 -5.73
CA ASP A 138 -9.70 12.30 -4.95
C ASP A 138 -8.51 12.80 -5.79
N GLU A 139 -8.10 14.04 -5.53
CA GLU A 139 -7.20 14.78 -6.41
C GLU A 139 -5.97 15.28 -5.65
N TYR A 140 -4.81 15.21 -6.31
CA TYR A 140 -3.55 15.75 -5.83
C TYR A 140 -3.13 16.91 -6.74
N HIS A 141 -2.82 18.06 -6.14
CA HIS A 141 -2.35 19.24 -6.85
C HIS A 141 -1.02 19.71 -6.28
N GLU A 142 -0.06 20.07 -7.14
CA GLU A 142 1.17 20.70 -6.69
C GLU A 142 0.83 22.05 -6.02
N SER A 143 1.43 22.32 -4.86
CA SER A 143 1.25 23.62 -4.22
C SER A 143 1.99 24.68 -5.04
N GLY A 144 1.31 25.72 -5.52
CA GLY A 144 1.86 26.70 -6.47
C GLY A 144 3.03 27.57 -5.95
N ASP A 145 3.52 27.32 -4.73
CA ASP A 145 4.67 27.99 -4.10
C ASP A 145 5.94 27.09 -4.10
N GLU A 146 6.01 26.16 -5.05
CA GLU A 146 6.91 25.00 -5.19
C GLU A 146 8.33 25.14 -4.62
N SER A 147 8.69 24.21 -3.72
CA SER A 147 10.08 23.86 -3.37
C SER A 147 10.42 22.47 -3.92
N LEU A 148 10.71 22.36 -5.22
CA LEU A 148 11.20 21.10 -5.81
C LEU A 148 12.62 20.81 -5.30
N LEU A 149 12.77 19.78 -4.47
CA LEU A 149 14.06 19.38 -3.90
C LEU A 149 14.57 18.11 -4.56
N TRP A 150 15.79 18.16 -5.09
CA TRP A 150 16.45 17.00 -5.70
C TRP A 150 17.47 16.39 -4.75
N GLU A 151 17.50 15.07 -4.71
CA GLU A 151 18.54 14.28 -4.05
C GLU A 151 19.15 13.29 -5.05
N CYS A 152 20.47 13.10 -4.99
CA CYS A 152 21.19 12.13 -5.81
C CYS A 152 22.27 11.44 -4.99
N VAL A 153 22.14 10.13 -4.85
CA VAL A 153 23.03 9.28 -4.05
C VAL A 153 23.71 8.27 -4.95
N ALA A 154 25.04 8.22 -4.94
CA ALA A 154 25.80 7.18 -5.63
C ALA A 154 25.68 5.85 -4.89
N VAL A 155 25.39 4.77 -5.61
CA VAL A 155 25.19 3.43 -5.05
C VAL A 155 26.06 2.39 -5.75
N GLU A 156 26.37 1.31 -5.04
CA GLU A 156 27.11 0.16 -5.61
C GLU A 156 26.18 -0.82 -6.32
N GLN A 157 24.92 -0.90 -5.86
CA GLN A 157 23.82 -1.67 -6.43
C GLN A 157 22.51 -0.90 -6.24
N TRP A 158 21.52 -1.14 -7.10
CA TRP A 158 20.19 -0.56 -6.88
C TRP A 158 19.52 -1.20 -5.66
N PRO A 159 18.78 -0.42 -4.86
CA PRO A 159 17.95 -0.98 -3.79
C PRO A 159 16.87 -1.89 -4.38
N GLU A 160 16.41 -2.84 -3.57
CA GLU A 160 15.25 -3.64 -3.92
C GLU A 160 14.02 -2.72 -4.08
N PRO A 161 13.10 -3.02 -5.02
CA PRO A 161 11.88 -2.24 -5.18
C PRO A 161 11.06 -2.19 -3.91
N ASP A 162 10.62 -1.00 -3.53
CA ASP A 162 9.76 -0.77 -2.37
C ASP A 162 8.36 -1.41 -2.55
N HIS A 163 7.52 -1.28 -1.52
CA HIS A 163 6.17 -1.84 -1.55
C HIS A 163 5.30 -1.22 -2.67
N SER A 164 5.36 0.10 -2.88
CA SER A 164 4.59 0.78 -3.92
C SER A 164 4.94 0.25 -5.32
N VAL A 165 6.22 0.00 -5.60
CA VAL A 165 6.66 -0.56 -6.88
C VAL A 165 6.23 -2.02 -7.03
N ARG A 166 6.28 -2.81 -5.95
CA ARG A 166 5.80 -4.20 -5.94
C ARG A 166 4.29 -4.25 -6.19
N GLN A 167 3.52 -3.39 -5.53
CA GLN A 167 2.09 -3.29 -5.69
C GLN A 167 1.70 -2.79 -7.10
N LEU A 168 2.38 -1.77 -7.62
CA LEU A 168 2.22 -1.30 -9.01
C LEU A 168 2.43 -2.44 -10.01
N LYS A 169 3.47 -3.26 -9.82
CA LYS A 169 3.73 -4.43 -10.69
C LYS A 169 2.61 -5.47 -10.61
N LYS A 170 2.04 -5.70 -9.42
CA LYS A 170 0.89 -6.61 -9.24
C LYS A 170 -0.36 -6.09 -9.96
N GLU A 171 -0.67 -4.81 -9.83
CA GLU A 171 -1.81 -4.16 -10.49
C GLU A 171 -1.67 -4.14 -12.02
N GLN A 172 -0.47 -3.83 -12.52
CA GLN A 172 -0.17 -3.93 -13.96
C GLN A 172 -0.34 -5.36 -14.48
N ALA A 173 0.10 -6.36 -13.71
CA ALA A 173 -0.10 -7.76 -14.04
C ALA A 173 -1.59 -8.13 -14.05
N ALA A 174 -2.36 -7.72 -13.03
CA ALA A 174 -3.80 -7.93 -12.96
C ALA A 174 -4.52 -7.32 -14.17
N MET A 175 -4.21 -6.07 -14.52
CA MET A 175 -4.83 -5.40 -15.66
C MET A 175 -4.47 -6.07 -17.01
N ARG A 176 -3.24 -6.58 -17.15
CA ARG A 176 -2.83 -7.37 -18.32
C ARG A 176 -3.63 -8.67 -18.43
N VAL A 177 -3.87 -9.35 -17.32
CA VAL A 177 -4.73 -10.56 -17.29
C VAL A 177 -6.16 -10.19 -17.70
N CYS A 178 -6.74 -9.13 -17.15
CA CYS A 178 -8.08 -8.68 -17.55
C CYS A 178 -8.18 -8.41 -19.05
N ARG A 179 -7.20 -7.71 -19.64
CA ARG A 179 -7.14 -7.47 -21.09
C ARG A 179 -7.04 -8.78 -21.86
N GLY A 180 -6.15 -9.68 -21.46
CA GLY A 180 -5.97 -10.98 -22.10
C GLY A 180 -7.23 -11.86 -22.03
N LEU A 181 -7.97 -11.84 -20.92
CA LEU A 181 -9.23 -12.56 -20.79
C LEU A 181 -10.30 -12.04 -21.77
N VAL A 182 -10.39 -10.72 -21.93
CA VAL A 182 -11.30 -10.10 -22.90
C VAL A 182 -10.91 -10.50 -24.33
N GLU A 183 -9.62 -10.49 -24.66
CA GLU A 183 -9.10 -10.92 -25.96
C GLU A 183 -9.38 -12.41 -26.23
N ALA A 184 -9.10 -13.28 -25.26
CA ALA A 184 -9.37 -14.71 -25.35
C ALA A 184 -10.87 -15.01 -25.55
N TYR A 185 -11.74 -14.29 -24.83
CA TYR A 185 -13.18 -14.38 -25.03
C TYR A 185 -13.62 -13.93 -26.43
N GLN A 186 -13.08 -12.81 -26.92
CA GLN A 186 -13.39 -12.29 -28.26
C GLN A 186 -12.96 -13.26 -29.36
N GLN A 187 -11.77 -13.86 -29.23
CA GLN A 187 -11.26 -14.88 -30.15
C GLN A 187 -12.10 -16.15 -30.11
N GLY A 188 -12.44 -16.63 -28.91
CA GLY A 188 -13.30 -17.81 -28.77
C GLY A 188 -14.69 -17.60 -29.36
N LYS A 189 -15.25 -16.40 -29.21
CA LYS A 189 -16.51 -16.01 -29.87
C LYS A 189 -16.39 -16.04 -31.40
N ALA A 190 -15.26 -15.59 -31.95
CA ALA A 190 -15.01 -15.63 -33.39
C ALA A 190 -14.79 -17.06 -33.93
N ASN A 191 -14.21 -17.95 -33.12
CA ASN A 191 -13.85 -19.32 -33.49
C ASN A 191 -14.93 -20.37 -33.20
N GLY A 192 -16.19 -19.96 -33.01
CA GLY A 192 -17.32 -20.88 -32.83
C GLY A 192 -17.88 -20.97 -31.41
N GLY A 193 -17.50 -20.04 -30.53
CA GLY A 193 -18.12 -19.86 -29.21
C GLY A 193 -17.41 -20.57 -28.06
N SER A 194 -16.16 -20.99 -28.22
CA SER A 194 -15.37 -21.63 -27.16
C SER A 194 -13.98 -21.01 -27.05
N VAL A 195 -13.49 -20.85 -25.82
CA VAL A 195 -12.15 -20.32 -25.54
C VAL A 195 -11.17 -21.48 -25.40
N ASP A 196 -10.14 -21.52 -26.25
CA ASP A 196 -9.10 -22.54 -26.17
C ASP A 196 -8.09 -22.26 -25.04
N TRP A 197 -7.56 -23.32 -24.44
CA TRP A 197 -6.52 -23.24 -23.39
C TRP A 197 -5.27 -22.49 -23.86
N GLU A 198 -4.90 -22.60 -25.13
CA GLU A 198 -3.78 -21.89 -25.73
C GLU A 198 -3.92 -20.35 -25.60
N ASN A 199 -5.14 -19.83 -25.47
CA ASN A 199 -5.42 -18.41 -25.27
C ASN A 199 -5.33 -18.00 -23.78
N LEU A 200 -5.41 -18.95 -22.85
CA LEU A 200 -5.41 -18.73 -21.40
C LEU A 200 -4.05 -19.05 -20.77
N ASP A 201 -3.34 -20.06 -21.27
CA ASP A 201 -2.04 -20.51 -20.76
C ASP A 201 -1.01 -19.37 -20.61
N PRO A 202 -0.89 -18.42 -21.56
CA PRO A 202 0.02 -17.29 -21.42
C PRO A 202 -0.35 -16.32 -20.29
N LEU A 203 -1.62 -16.31 -19.85
CA LEU A 203 -2.12 -15.42 -18.80
C LEU A 203 -1.85 -15.98 -17.40
N ILE A 204 -1.70 -17.30 -17.25
CA ILE A 204 -1.53 -17.95 -15.94
C ILE A 204 -0.28 -17.46 -15.19
N PRO A 205 0.92 -17.38 -15.80
CA PRO A 205 2.09 -16.83 -15.09
C PRO A 205 1.91 -15.38 -14.66
N VAL A 206 1.22 -14.58 -15.48
CA VAL A 206 0.95 -13.16 -15.19
C VAL A 206 -0.08 -13.03 -14.05
N ALA A 207 -1.07 -13.93 -14.00
CA ALA A 207 -2.03 -14.00 -12.90
C ALA A 207 -1.36 -14.40 -11.58
N LEU A 208 -0.44 -15.37 -11.60
CA LEU A 208 0.34 -15.74 -10.41
C LEU A 208 1.19 -14.56 -9.92
N GLN A 209 1.84 -13.83 -10.84
CA GLN A 209 2.56 -12.61 -10.51
C GLN A 209 1.65 -11.55 -9.87
N ALA A 210 0.43 -11.35 -10.39
CA ALA A 210 -0.53 -10.41 -9.82
C ALA A 210 -0.95 -10.80 -8.39
N LEU A 211 -1.07 -12.10 -8.12
CA LEU A 211 -1.36 -12.64 -6.79
C LEU A 211 -0.17 -12.61 -5.83
N GLY A 212 1.02 -12.17 -6.27
CA GLY A 212 2.24 -12.20 -5.48
C GLY A 212 2.78 -13.62 -5.26
N LYS A 213 2.28 -14.62 -6.00
CA LYS A 213 2.74 -16.01 -5.91
C LYS A 213 3.91 -16.22 -6.88
N THR A 214 5.01 -16.77 -6.39
CA THR A 214 6.08 -17.22 -7.29
C THR A 214 5.72 -18.57 -7.88
N ALA A 215 6.15 -18.84 -9.12
CA ALA A 215 5.89 -20.10 -9.82
C ALA A 215 6.43 -21.36 -9.09
N LEU A 216 7.12 -21.21 -7.95
CA LEU A 216 7.73 -22.26 -7.14
C LEU A 216 6.80 -22.85 -6.07
N GLU A 217 5.66 -22.24 -5.74
CA GLU A 217 4.71 -22.78 -4.74
C GLU A 217 3.87 -23.97 -5.25
N ASN A 218 3.98 -24.33 -6.53
CA ASN A 218 3.25 -25.45 -7.15
C ASN A 218 4.03 -26.78 -7.20
N LYS A 219 5.07 -26.93 -6.37
CA LYS A 219 5.74 -28.22 -6.14
C LYS A 219 5.49 -28.67 -4.71
N SER A 220 4.27 -29.10 -4.41
CA SER A 220 3.93 -29.92 -3.24
C SER A 220 2.84 -30.90 -3.62
#